data_AF-A0A947BCC3-F1
#
_entry.id   AF-A0A947BCC3-F1
#
_cell.length_a   1.000
_cell.length_b   1.000
_cell.length_c   1.000
_cell.angle_alpha   90.00
_cell.angle_beta   90.00
_cell.angle_gamma   90.00
#
_symmetry.space_group_name_H-M   'P 1'
#
loop_
_entity.id
_entity.type
_entity.pdbx_description
1 polymer ?
#
loop_
_entity_poly.entity_id
_entity_poly.type
_entity_poly.pdbx_seq_one_letter_code
_entity_poly.pdbx_strand_id
1 'polypeptide(L)'
;AVSFAMLLLAILPPLGRPAPVLDGVLIGALATALLLLKITFFAGLVPLAALALLWRGQQAAAVAGLVTGLAVIMVATALLGPGHWLAYLDDLRAVATSEVRPSAGVPFDQIVAGPAYIAGTIVTILAVLLLRNAGRSREGIFLLLLFPAFIYITYQNFGNDPKWLAFVALMLIALRPAPGLHAVAGIDLSDAARWLAVAALALVLPSLANLAMSPLKHAAIQSARFLPMVPSRDGDQQIFVRVDRANTMTAQVHLDADTGVWAKYAEDAGRAPPLTIENITFPECELLAGSRAFHVEIAAALEAAGVAPGSQIFTADILTAFWLFGPFEPLKNGAPWYYGDLSGLENADYVLVPKCSFLSSLRRTIVDDLKEAAVPLSLVRDDELFALFAIRR
;
A
#
# COMPACT_ATOMS: atom_id res chain seq x y z
N ALA A 1 -8.90 -1.25 12.71
CA ALA A 1 -9.70 -0.79 13.87
C ALA A 1 -10.80 0.17 13.43
N VAL A 2 -10.47 1.35 12.88
CA VAL A 2 -11.41 2.40 12.42
C VAL A 2 -12.59 1.84 11.62
N SER A 3 -12.31 1.08 10.55
CA SER A 3 -13.35 0.53 9.68
C SER A 3 -14.27 -0.47 10.37
N PHE A 4 -13.75 -1.31 11.26
CA PHE A 4 -14.58 -2.29 11.98
C PHE A 4 -15.49 -1.59 12.98
N ALA A 5 -14.99 -0.61 13.72
CA ALA A 5 -15.83 0.17 14.64
C ALA A 5 -16.98 0.85 13.88
N MET A 6 -16.67 1.49 12.74
CA MET A 6 -17.68 2.13 11.88
C MET A 6 -18.74 1.14 11.39
N LEU A 7 -18.32 -0.02 10.85
CA LEU A 7 -19.23 -1.04 10.34
C LEU A 7 -20.08 -1.67 11.45
N LEU A 8 -19.50 -1.92 12.63
CA LEU A 8 -20.23 -2.47 13.77
C LEU A 8 -21.35 -1.51 14.21
N LEU A 9 -21.05 -0.22 14.33
CA LEU A 9 -22.05 0.81 14.66
C LEU A 9 -23.15 0.88 13.59
N ALA A 10 -22.78 0.83 12.31
CA ALA A 10 -23.72 0.93 11.20
C ALA A 10 -24.63 -0.31 11.04
N ILE A 11 -24.11 -1.51 11.32
CA ILE A 11 -24.79 -2.78 10.99
C ILE A 11 -25.49 -3.41 12.20
N LEU A 12 -24.85 -3.43 13.37
CA LEU A 12 -25.38 -4.17 14.52
C LEU A 12 -26.46 -3.40 15.29
N PRO A 13 -27.48 -4.10 15.82
CA PRO A 13 -28.44 -3.51 16.75
C PRO A 13 -27.73 -3.01 18.02
N PRO A 14 -28.16 -1.86 18.58
CA PRO A 14 -27.65 -1.40 19.87
C PRO A 14 -28.03 -2.40 20.96
N LEU A 15 -27.08 -2.75 21.84
CA LEU A 15 -27.30 -3.68 22.96
C LEU A 15 -27.93 -3.01 24.20
N GLY A 16 -28.30 -1.73 24.11
CA GLY A 16 -28.82 -0.94 25.23
C GLY A 16 -29.60 0.28 24.75
N ARG A 17 -29.55 1.38 25.52
CA ARG A 17 -30.27 2.61 25.19
C ARG A 17 -29.77 3.14 23.83
N PRO A 18 -30.67 3.35 22.86
CA PRO A 18 -30.27 3.87 21.55
C PRO A 18 -29.73 5.30 21.71
N ALA A 19 -28.57 5.57 21.11
CA ALA A 19 -27.93 6.87 21.08
C ALA A 19 -27.64 7.28 19.62
N PRO A 20 -28.67 7.38 18.75
CA PRO A 20 -28.48 7.45 17.31
C PRO A 20 -27.64 8.66 16.86
N VAL A 21 -27.73 9.79 17.56
CA VAL A 21 -26.90 10.97 17.27
C VAL A 21 -25.42 10.69 17.56
N LEU A 22 -25.12 10.08 18.71
CA LEU A 22 -23.73 9.73 19.07
C LEU A 22 -23.16 8.69 18.11
N ASP A 23 -23.92 7.64 17.80
CA ASP A 23 -23.54 6.63 16.83
C ASP A 23 -23.25 7.27 15.46
N GLY A 24 -24.11 8.20 15.03
CA GLY A 24 -23.91 8.98 13.81
C GLY A 24 -22.64 9.81 13.85
N VAL A 25 -22.39 10.58 14.92
CA VAL A 25 -21.16 11.37 15.10
C VAL A 25 -19.91 10.48 14.99
N LEU A 26 -19.91 9.33 15.67
CA LEU A 26 -18.79 8.40 15.62
C LEU A 26 -18.61 7.81 14.22
N ILE A 27 -19.69 7.40 13.55
CA ILE A 27 -19.63 6.89 12.16
C ILE A 27 -19.07 7.97 11.23
N GLY A 28 -19.54 9.22 11.34
CA GLY A 28 -19.06 10.34 10.52
C GLY A 28 -17.58 10.64 10.75
N ALA A 29 -17.13 10.69 12.01
CA ALA A 29 -15.73 10.91 12.34
C ALA A 29 -14.83 9.76 11.83
N LEU A 30 -15.25 8.50 12.02
CA LEU A 30 -14.51 7.33 11.54
C LEU A 30 -14.49 7.26 10.00
N ALA A 31 -15.60 7.59 9.33
CA ALA A 31 -15.68 7.65 7.87
C ALA A 31 -14.72 8.71 7.33
N THR A 32 -14.73 9.93 7.87
CA THR A 32 -13.78 10.96 7.41
C THR A 32 -12.34 10.63 7.75
N ALA A 33 -12.06 9.95 8.87
CA ALA A 33 -10.73 9.42 9.13
C ALA A 33 -10.29 8.43 8.04
N LEU A 34 -11.19 7.57 7.53
CA LEU A 34 -10.87 6.70 6.39
C LEU A 34 -10.64 7.50 5.10
N LEU A 35 -11.42 8.57 4.85
CA LEU A 35 -11.21 9.44 3.69
C LEU A 35 -9.78 10.01 3.68
N LEU A 36 -9.35 10.55 4.82
CA LEU A 36 -8.06 11.23 4.95
C LEU A 36 -6.88 10.27 5.06
N LEU A 37 -7.06 9.08 5.65
CA LEU A 37 -5.97 8.11 5.83
C LEU A 37 -5.83 7.14 4.67
N LYS A 38 -6.95 6.64 4.11
CA LYS A 38 -6.94 5.56 3.12
C LYS A 38 -8.24 5.51 2.33
N ILE A 39 -8.32 6.27 1.24
CA ILE A 39 -9.54 6.42 0.45
C ILE A 39 -10.13 5.09 -0.07
N THR A 40 -9.30 4.06 -0.31
CA THR A 40 -9.81 2.74 -0.73
C THR A 40 -10.76 2.12 0.29
N PHE A 41 -10.54 2.36 1.59
CA PHE A 41 -11.48 1.95 2.64
C PHE A 41 -12.71 2.86 2.68
N PHE A 42 -12.54 4.16 2.47
CA PHE A 42 -13.67 5.09 2.41
C PHE A 42 -14.64 4.72 1.28
N ALA A 43 -14.13 4.66 0.05
CA ALA A 43 -14.91 4.34 -1.14
C ALA A 43 -15.54 2.93 -1.07
N GLY A 44 -14.82 1.96 -0.51
CA GLY A 44 -15.33 0.59 -0.38
C GLY A 44 -16.37 0.39 0.72
N LEU A 45 -16.25 1.07 1.87
CA LEU A 45 -17.04 0.73 3.06
C LEU A 45 -18.08 1.77 3.47
N VAL A 46 -17.82 3.06 3.25
CA VAL A 46 -18.72 4.13 3.71
C VAL A 46 -20.08 4.12 2.98
N PRO A 47 -20.15 3.90 1.65
CA PRO A 47 -21.44 3.76 0.98
C PRO A 47 -22.28 2.61 1.55
N LEU A 48 -21.64 1.49 1.90
CA LEU A 48 -22.31 0.32 2.48
C LEU A 48 -22.74 0.56 3.94
N ALA A 49 -21.95 1.30 4.71
CA ALA A 49 -22.34 1.74 6.05
C ALA A 49 -23.54 2.70 6.01
N ALA A 50 -23.55 3.66 5.07
CA ALA A 50 -24.67 4.56 4.86
C ALA A 50 -25.94 3.79 4.44
N LEU A 51 -25.82 2.84 3.52
CA LEU A 51 -26.91 1.95 3.13
C LEU A 51 -27.44 1.17 4.34
N ALA A 52 -26.55 0.69 5.22
CA ALA A 52 -26.95 0.00 6.44
C ALA A 52 -27.78 0.87 7.39
N LEU A 53 -27.37 2.12 7.61
CA LEU A 53 -28.13 3.07 8.44
C LEU A 53 -29.52 3.36 7.84
N LEU A 54 -29.59 3.60 6.52
CA LEU A 54 -30.84 3.87 5.83
C LEU A 54 -31.81 2.69 5.89
N TRP A 55 -31.33 1.48 5.61
CA TRP A 55 -32.15 0.27 5.64
C TRP A 55 -32.65 -0.06 7.05
N ARG A 56 -31.88 0.29 8.08
CA ARG A 56 -32.27 0.15 9.49
C ARG A 56 -33.19 1.27 9.98
N GLY A 57 -33.50 2.27 9.15
CA GLY A 57 -34.32 3.42 9.52
C GLY A 57 -33.63 4.38 10.49
N GLN A 58 -32.29 4.33 10.60
CA GLN A 58 -31.52 5.16 11.53
C GLN A 58 -31.20 6.54 10.93
N GLN A 59 -32.23 7.29 10.56
CA GLN A 59 -32.08 8.59 9.89
C GLN A 59 -31.30 9.59 10.73
N ALA A 60 -31.56 9.65 12.05
CA ALA A 60 -30.82 10.55 12.94
C ALA A 60 -29.31 10.26 12.96
N ALA A 61 -28.91 8.98 12.92
CA ALA A 61 -27.51 8.59 12.83
C ALA A 61 -26.91 8.95 11.47
N ALA A 62 -27.65 8.71 10.38
CA ALA A 62 -27.21 9.08 9.03
C ALA A 62 -26.98 10.60 8.89
N VAL A 63 -27.92 11.41 9.40
CA VAL A 63 -27.80 12.88 9.37
C VAL A 63 -26.67 13.36 10.26
N ALA A 64 -26.56 12.87 11.51
CA ALA A 64 -25.47 13.26 12.40
C ALA A 64 -24.10 12.87 11.85
N GLY A 65 -23.98 11.70 11.20
CA GLY A 65 -22.76 11.28 10.51
C GLY A 65 -22.41 12.15 9.33
N LEU A 66 -23.38 12.52 8.49
CA LEU A 66 -23.18 13.45 7.38
C LEU A 66 -22.71 14.82 7.87
N VAL A 67 -23.39 15.39 8.87
CA VAL A 67 -23.03 16.69 9.46
C VAL A 67 -21.62 16.65 10.05
N THR A 68 -21.28 15.58 10.77
CA THR A 68 -19.94 15.42 11.36
C THR A 68 -18.88 15.33 10.26
N GLY A 69 -19.13 14.55 9.21
CA GLY A 69 -18.21 14.41 8.10
C GLY A 69 -17.98 15.73 7.36
N LEU A 70 -19.07 16.47 7.08
CA LEU A 70 -19.01 17.80 6.46
C LEU A 70 -18.28 18.82 7.33
N ALA A 71 -18.47 18.78 8.65
CA ALA A 71 -17.76 19.67 9.58
C ALA A 71 -16.24 19.41 9.54
N VAL A 72 -15.81 18.14 9.53
CA VAL A 72 -14.38 17.80 9.42
C VAL A 72 -13.81 18.19 8.06
N ILE A 73 -14.55 17.97 6.97
CA ILE A 73 -14.14 18.42 5.62
C ILE A 73 -14.01 19.94 5.57
N MET A 74 -14.93 20.68 6.18
CA MET A 74 -14.88 22.14 6.26
C MET A 74 -13.63 22.61 7.00
N VAL A 75 -13.32 22.00 8.15
CA VAL A 75 -12.09 22.29 8.90
C VAL A 75 -10.84 21.97 8.07
N ALA A 76 -10.79 20.80 7.43
CA ALA A 76 -9.67 20.42 6.57
C ALA A 76 -9.51 21.40 5.39
N THR A 77 -10.61 21.84 4.78
CA THR A 77 -10.60 22.82 3.70
C THR A 77 -10.10 24.18 4.17
N ALA A 78 -10.50 24.62 5.38
CA ALA A 78 -10.04 25.87 5.96
C ALA A 78 -8.53 25.85 6.27
N LEU A 79 -7.99 24.68 6.67
CA LEU A 79 -6.56 24.52 7.00
C LEU A 79 -5.67 24.30 5.77
N LEU A 80 -6.14 23.52 4.79
CA LEU A 80 -5.37 23.09 3.62
C LEU A 80 -5.63 23.94 2.36
N GLY A 81 -6.68 24.76 2.39
CA GLY A 81 -7.14 25.56 1.26
C GLY A 81 -8.13 24.81 0.34
N PRO A 82 -8.97 25.54 -0.41
CA PRO A 82 -10.01 24.95 -1.26
C PRO A 82 -9.45 24.14 -2.45
N GLY A 83 -8.25 24.48 -2.93
CA GLY A 83 -7.59 23.76 -4.02
C GLY A 83 -7.11 22.36 -3.66
N HIS A 84 -7.01 22.05 -2.35
CA HIS A 84 -6.50 20.76 -1.87
C HIS A 84 -7.27 19.56 -2.44
N TRP A 85 -8.61 19.63 -2.51
CA TRP A 85 -9.41 18.49 -2.92
C TRP A 85 -9.29 18.16 -4.40
N LEU A 86 -9.16 19.18 -5.26
CA LEU A 86 -8.92 18.96 -6.69
C LEU A 86 -7.54 18.35 -6.91
N ALA A 87 -6.50 18.90 -6.27
CA ALA A 87 -5.16 18.32 -6.31
C ALA A 87 -5.14 16.88 -5.79
N TYR A 88 -5.82 16.60 -4.68
CA TYR A 88 -5.93 15.24 -4.13
C TYR A 88 -6.64 14.26 -5.09
N LEU A 89 -7.69 14.71 -5.79
CA LEU A 89 -8.36 13.88 -6.78
C LEU A 89 -7.48 13.63 -8.02
N ASP A 90 -6.71 14.63 -8.45
CA ASP A 90 -5.75 14.50 -9.54
C ASP A 90 -4.64 13.51 -9.17
N ASP A 91 -4.11 13.60 -7.94
CA ASP A 91 -3.13 12.63 -7.41
C ASP A 91 -3.70 11.20 -7.42
N LEU A 92 -4.94 11.03 -6.95
CA LEU A 92 -5.60 9.72 -6.94
C LEU A 92 -5.83 9.18 -8.35
N ARG A 93 -6.19 10.05 -9.30
CA ARG A 93 -6.36 9.67 -10.70
C ARG A 93 -5.02 9.23 -11.29
N ALA A 94 -3.96 10.02 -11.09
CA ALA A 94 -2.61 9.72 -11.58
C ALA A 94 -2.14 8.35 -11.07
N VAL A 95 -2.33 8.07 -9.77
CA VAL A 95 -1.99 6.76 -9.18
C VAL A 95 -2.88 5.64 -9.72
N ALA A 96 -4.19 5.87 -9.88
CA ALA A 96 -5.12 4.86 -10.36
C ALA A 96 -4.91 4.47 -11.84
N THR A 97 -4.33 5.36 -12.65
CA THR A 97 -4.02 5.11 -14.06
C THR A 97 -2.55 4.74 -14.30
N SER A 98 -1.72 4.74 -13.26
CA SER A 98 -0.29 4.42 -13.39
C SER A 98 -0.06 2.93 -13.66
N GLU A 99 0.71 2.63 -14.69
CA GLU A 99 1.09 1.26 -15.06
C GLU A 99 2.24 0.70 -14.18
N VAL A 100 2.94 1.58 -13.46
CA VAL A 100 4.13 1.21 -12.67
C VAL A 100 3.75 0.42 -11.41
N ARG A 101 2.57 0.68 -10.83
CA ARG A 101 2.15 0.03 -9.58
C ARG A 101 0.63 -0.09 -9.41
N PRO A 102 -0.05 -0.90 -10.26
CA PRO A 102 -1.50 -1.03 -10.22
C PRO A 102 -2.02 -1.76 -8.96
N SER A 103 -1.15 -2.47 -8.23
CA SER A 103 -1.49 -3.18 -7.00
C SER A 103 -0.33 -3.26 -6.01
N ALA A 104 -0.65 -3.59 -4.76
CA ALA A 104 0.36 -3.61 -3.70
C ALA A 104 1.10 -4.96 -3.54
N GLY A 105 0.64 -6.02 -4.20
CA GLY A 105 1.16 -7.37 -4.00
C GLY A 105 0.71 -8.31 -5.11
N VAL A 106 0.03 -9.40 -4.77
CA VAL A 106 -0.36 -10.41 -5.77
C VAL A 106 -1.51 -9.93 -6.66
N PRO A 107 -1.63 -10.47 -7.89
CA PRO A 107 -2.75 -10.21 -8.80
C PRO A 107 -4.13 -10.45 -8.19
N PHE A 108 -5.14 -9.74 -8.69
CA PHE A 108 -6.50 -9.75 -8.13
C PHE A 108 -7.16 -11.14 -8.15
N ASP A 109 -6.96 -11.91 -9.23
CA ASP A 109 -7.45 -13.28 -9.37
C ASP A 109 -6.88 -14.20 -8.28
N GLN A 110 -5.61 -14.00 -7.90
CA GLN A 110 -5.01 -14.71 -6.78
C GLN A 110 -5.66 -14.32 -5.44
N ILE A 111 -6.02 -13.05 -5.22
CA ILE A 111 -6.74 -12.65 -3.99
C ILE A 111 -8.11 -13.31 -3.88
N VAL A 112 -8.82 -13.47 -5.00
CA VAL A 112 -10.17 -14.03 -5.00
C VAL A 112 -10.17 -15.55 -4.85
N ALA A 113 -9.35 -16.23 -5.67
CA ALA A 113 -9.42 -17.68 -5.87
C ALA A 113 -8.12 -18.42 -5.55
N GLY A 114 -7.04 -17.70 -5.24
CA GLY A 114 -5.75 -18.30 -4.94
C GLY A 114 -5.79 -19.18 -3.68
N PRO A 115 -4.96 -20.24 -3.60
CA PRO A 115 -4.96 -21.17 -2.47
C PRO A 115 -4.81 -20.51 -1.09
N ALA A 116 -4.07 -19.40 -1.02
CA ALA A 116 -3.85 -18.66 0.22
C ALA A 116 -5.12 -17.93 0.74
N TYR A 117 -6.11 -17.68 -0.12
CA TYR A 117 -7.28 -16.84 0.19
C TYR A 117 -8.61 -17.59 0.12
N ILE A 118 -8.66 -18.68 -0.64
CA ILE A 118 -9.90 -19.41 -0.93
C ILE A 118 -10.64 -19.87 0.33
N ALA A 119 -9.92 -20.26 1.39
CA ALA A 119 -10.54 -20.64 2.66
C ALA A 119 -11.31 -19.48 3.30
N GLY A 120 -10.77 -18.26 3.26
CA GLY A 120 -11.44 -17.06 3.75
C GLY A 120 -12.68 -16.71 2.92
N THR A 121 -12.58 -16.81 1.60
CA THR A 121 -13.71 -16.65 0.67
C THR A 121 -14.84 -17.64 0.99
N ILE A 122 -14.53 -18.92 1.13
CA ILE A 122 -15.51 -19.97 1.43
C ILE A 122 -16.19 -19.71 2.79
N VAL A 123 -15.41 -19.45 3.84
CA VAL A 123 -15.95 -19.18 5.19
C VAL A 123 -16.95 -18.01 5.16
N THR A 124 -16.68 -17.00 4.33
CA THR A 124 -17.50 -15.78 4.23
C THR A 124 -18.78 -16.02 3.45
N ILE A 125 -18.72 -16.77 2.35
CA ILE A 125 -19.91 -17.20 1.62
C ILE A 125 -20.80 -18.07 2.53
N LEU A 126 -20.20 -19.02 3.25
CA LEU A 126 -20.94 -19.84 4.22
C LEU A 126 -21.55 -19.00 5.35
N ALA A 127 -20.85 -17.96 5.82
CA ALA A 127 -21.39 -17.03 6.81
C ALA A 127 -22.61 -16.27 6.28
N VAL A 128 -22.57 -15.79 5.04
CA VAL A 128 -23.72 -15.15 4.36
C VAL A 128 -24.92 -16.10 4.31
N LEU A 129 -24.71 -17.33 3.85
CA LEU A 129 -25.76 -18.34 3.74
C LEU A 129 -26.34 -18.70 5.12
N LEU A 130 -25.48 -18.87 6.12
CA LEU A 130 -25.89 -19.15 7.49
C LEU A 130 -26.76 -18.03 8.05
N LEU A 131 -26.34 -16.78 7.95
CA LEU A 131 -27.10 -15.64 8.47
C LEU A 131 -28.47 -15.54 7.79
N ARG A 132 -28.55 -15.75 6.48
CA ARG A 132 -29.82 -15.80 5.75
C ARG A 132 -30.74 -16.93 6.25
N ASN A 133 -30.21 -18.13 6.43
CA ASN A 133 -30.96 -19.29 6.93
C ASN A 133 -31.39 -19.13 8.39
N ALA A 134 -30.65 -18.35 9.18
CA ALA A 134 -30.96 -18.03 10.58
C ALA A 134 -31.99 -16.89 10.74
N GLY A 135 -32.64 -16.44 9.65
CA GLY A 135 -33.59 -15.32 9.66
C GLY A 135 -32.94 -13.93 9.74
N ARG A 136 -31.60 -13.85 9.65
CA ARG A 136 -30.81 -12.60 9.62
C ARG A 136 -30.48 -12.19 8.19
N SER A 137 -31.50 -12.18 7.33
CA SER A 137 -31.33 -11.94 5.88
C SER A 137 -30.71 -10.58 5.57
N ARG A 138 -31.02 -9.53 6.35
CA ARG A 138 -30.47 -8.19 6.13
C ARG A 138 -28.96 -8.19 6.39
N GLU A 139 -28.53 -8.73 7.53
CA GLU A 139 -27.13 -8.81 7.92
C GLU A 139 -26.33 -9.72 6.98
N GLY A 140 -26.93 -10.83 6.53
CA GLY A 140 -26.35 -11.69 5.50
C GLY A 140 -26.15 -10.97 4.16
N ILE A 141 -27.13 -10.16 3.72
CA ILE A 141 -26.99 -9.33 2.51
C ILE A 141 -25.92 -8.25 2.69
N PHE A 142 -25.84 -7.59 3.84
CA PHE A 142 -24.77 -6.62 4.09
C PHE A 142 -23.39 -7.27 4.02
N LEU A 143 -23.23 -8.46 4.60
CA LEU A 143 -21.96 -9.18 4.51
C LEU A 143 -21.62 -9.55 3.06
N LEU A 144 -22.62 -9.94 2.26
CA LEU A 144 -22.45 -10.20 0.84
C LEU A 144 -22.01 -8.95 0.06
N LEU A 145 -22.62 -7.79 0.34
CA LEU A 145 -22.26 -6.52 -0.30
C LEU A 145 -20.89 -5.99 0.15
N LEU A 146 -20.50 -6.25 1.40
CA LEU A 146 -19.17 -5.91 1.93
C LEU A 146 -18.07 -6.77 1.33
N PHE A 147 -18.39 -7.99 0.90
CA PHE A 147 -17.37 -8.94 0.49
C PHE A 147 -16.52 -8.46 -0.72
N PRO A 148 -17.09 -7.91 -1.81
CA PRO A 148 -16.30 -7.26 -2.86
C PRO A 148 -15.41 -6.12 -2.36
N ALA A 149 -15.91 -5.28 -1.44
CA ALA A 149 -15.13 -4.20 -0.85
C ALA A 149 -13.95 -4.74 -0.02
N PHE A 150 -14.16 -5.82 0.73
CA PHE A 150 -13.11 -6.51 1.48
C PHE A 150 -12.02 -7.08 0.58
N ILE A 151 -12.40 -7.72 -0.53
CA ILE A 151 -11.44 -8.22 -1.53
C ILE A 151 -10.67 -7.05 -2.16
N TYR A 152 -11.35 -6.01 -2.60
CA TYR A 152 -10.71 -4.82 -3.20
C TYR A 152 -9.73 -4.16 -2.23
N ILE A 153 -10.11 -3.99 -0.96
CA ILE A 153 -9.23 -3.46 0.08
C ILE A 153 -8.02 -4.39 0.28
N THR A 154 -8.22 -5.70 0.29
CA THR A 154 -7.12 -6.68 0.44
C THR A 154 -6.13 -6.60 -0.73
N TYR A 155 -6.63 -6.45 -1.96
CA TYR A 155 -5.83 -6.26 -3.16
C TYR A 155 -4.99 -4.97 -3.11
N GLN A 156 -5.56 -3.87 -2.62
CA GLN A 156 -4.90 -2.56 -2.56
C GLN A 156 -3.95 -2.35 -1.36
N ASN A 157 -3.75 -3.36 -0.51
CA ASN A 157 -2.89 -3.24 0.67
C ASN A 157 -1.76 -4.26 0.68
N PHE A 158 -0.56 -3.79 1.04
CA PHE A 158 0.63 -4.63 1.16
C PHE A 158 0.44 -5.79 2.13
N GLY A 159 1.05 -6.93 1.78
CA GLY A 159 0.90 -8.19 2.49
C GLY A 159 -0.39 -8.94 2.14
N ASN A 160 -1.36 -8.26 1.51
CA ASN A 160 -2.61 -8.86 1.05
C ASN A 160 -3.38 -9.65 2.14
N ASP A 161 -3.14 -9.38 3.42
CA ASP A 161 -3.81 -10.12 4.50
C ASP A 161 -5.34 -9.88 4.49
N PRO A 162 -6.18 -10.93 4.54
CA PRO A 162 -7.63 -10.81 4.60
C PRO A 162 -8.11 -10.46 6.03
N LYS A 163 -7.67 -9.29 6.54
CA LYS A 163 -7.94 -8.83 7.92
C LYS A 163 -9.43 -8.74 8.23
N TRP A 164 -10.26 -8.55 7.20
CA TRP A 164 -11.71 -8.50 7.28
C TRP A 164 -12.34 -9.82 7.80
N LEU A 165 -11.62 -10.95 7.79
CA LEU A 165 -12.06 -12.20 8.45
C LEU A 165 -12.29 -12.02 9.96
N ALA A 166 -11.55 -11.12 10.60
CA ALA A 166 -11.81 -10.77 12.00
C ALA A 166 -13.21 -10.15 12.18
N PHE A 167 -13.65 -9.32 11.23
CA PHE A 167 -14.99 -8.76 11.24
C PHE A 167 -16.06 -9.82 10.97
N VAL A 168 -15.82 -10.75 10.03
CA VAL A 168 -16.72 -11.90 9.78
C VAL A 168 -16.92 -12.72 11.05
N ALA A 169 -15.83 -13.03 11.77
CA ALA A 169 -15.91 -13.75 13.04
C ALA A 169 -16.74 -12.99 14.08
N LEU A 170 -16.51 -11.68 14.22
CA LEU A 170 -17.28 -10.83 15.14
C LEU A 170 -18.78 -10.80 14.77
N MET A 171 -19.12 -10.74 13.48
CA MET A 171 -20.50 -10.83 13.01
C MET A 171 -21.15 -12.16 13.40
N LEU A 172 -20.47 -13.28 13.14
CA LEU A 172 -21.00 -14.61 13.47
C LEU A 172 -21.17 -14.83 14.97
N ILE A 173 -20.28 -14.26 15.79
CA ILE A 173 -20.41 -14.30 17.26
C ILE A 173 -21.58 -13.43 17.72
N ALA A 174 -21.67 -12.19 17.24
CA ALA A 174 -22.68 -11.23 17.68
C ALA A 174 -24.11 -11.60 17.21
N LEU A 175 -24.22 -12.20 16.02
CA LEU A 175 -25.48 -12.56 15.38
C LEU A 175 -25.78 -14.06 15.50
N ARG A 176 -25.07 -14.77 16.38
CA ARG A 176 -25.26 -16.21 16.58
C ARG A 176 -26.74 -16.51 16.88
N PRO A 177 -27.39 -17.41 16.14
CA PRO A 177 -28.79 -17.77 16.41
C PRO A 177 -28.93 -18.51 17.74
N ALA A 178 -30.17 -18.58 18.23
CA ALA A 178 -30.49 -19.44 19.38
C ALA A 178 -30.30 -20.93 18.99
N PRO A 179 -29.89 -21.79 19.95
CA PRO A 179 -29.85 -23.23 19.72
C PRO A 179 -31.22 -23.80 19.31
N GLY A 180 -31.21 -24.90 18.56
CA GLY A 180 -32.39 -25.61 18.08
C GLY A 180 -32.90 -25.17 16.70
N LEU A 181 -32.24 -24.20 16.05
CA LEU A 181 -32.49 -23.86 14.65
C LEU A 181 -31.56 -24.68 13.76
N HIS A 182 -32.11 -25.55 12.89
CA HIS A 182 -31.31 -26.48 12.09
C HIS A 182 -31.21 -26.07 10.62
N ALA A 183 -30.04 -26.30 10.02
CA ALA A 183 -29.77 -26.16 8.60
C ALA A 183 -30.27 -27.38 7.80
N VAL A 184 -30.14 -27.29 6.47
CA VAL A 184 -30.14 -28.47 5.59
C VAL A 184 -29.03 -29.42 6.07
N ALA A 185 -29.36 -30.71 6.24
CA ALA A 185 -28.54 -31.77 6.86
C ALA A 185 -28.51 -31.83 8.41
N GLY A 186 -29.41 -31.13 9.10
CA GLY A 186 -29.62 -31.33 10.56
C GLY A 186 -28.60 -30.64 11.47
N ILE A 187 -27.62 -29.95 10.92
CA ILE A 187 -26.62 -29.17 11.68
C ILE A 187 -27.31 -28.01 12.39
N ASP A 188 -27.07 -27.85 13.69
CA ASP A 188 -27.53 -26.68 14.45
C ASP A 188 -26.82 -25.41 13.96
N LEU A 189 -27.58 -24.36 13.65
CA LEU A 189 -27.05 -23.11 13.09
C LEU A 189 -26.23 -22.29 14.11
N SER A 190 -26.46 -22.46 15.42
CA SER A 190 -25.65 -21.83 16.46
C SER A 190 -24.26 -22.46 16.50
N ASP A 191 -24.19 -23.79 16.38
CA ASP A 191 -22.93 -24.53 16.28
C ASP A 191 -22.20 -24.21 14.98
N ALA A 192 -22.92 -24.17 13.84
CA ALA A 192 -22.34 -23.79 12.56
C ALA A 192 -21.75 -22.36 12.61
N ALA A 193 -22.44 -21.40 13.24
CA ALA A 193 -21.93 -20.04 13.40
C ALA A 193 -20.66 -20.02 14.25
N ARG A 194 -20.61 -20.82 15.33
CA ARG A 194 -19.42 -20.97 16.17
C ARG A 194 -18.25 -21.57 15.38
N TRP A 195 -18.47 -22.62 14.61
CA TRP A 195 -17.41 -23.25 13.81
C TRP A 195 -16.86 -22.31 12.75
N LEU A 196 -17.73 -21.59 12.03
CA LEU A 196 -17.31 -20.60 11.04
C LEU A 196 -16.57 -19.43 11.69
N ALA A 197 -17.01 -18.96 12.86
CA ALA A 197 -16.29 -17.92 13.59
C ALA A 197 -14.89 -18.37 14.02
N VAL A 198 -14.75 -19.60 14.52
CA VAL A 198 -13.45 -20.20 14.87
C VAL A 198 -12.57 -20.34 13.64
N ALA A 199 -13.12 -20.81 12.51
CA ALA A 199 -12.38 -20.92 11.25
C ALA A 199 -11.89 -19.55 10.76
N ALA A 200 -12.75 -18.53 10.75
CA ALA A 200 -12.38 -17.16 10.38
C ALA A 200 -11.27 -16.60 11.30
N LEU A 201 -11.40 -16.82 12.62
CA LEU A 201 -10.38 -16.41 13.59
C LEU A 201 -9.05 -17.15 13.37
N ALA A 202 -9.08 -18.46 13.15
CA ALA A 202 -7.88 -19.26 12.92
C ALA A 202 -7.12 -18.78 11.68
N LEU A 203 -7.83 -18.45 10.59
CA LEU A 203 -7.23 -17.94 9.35
C LEU A 203 -6.57 -16.57 9.52
N VAL A 204 -7.16 -15.68 10.33
CA VAL A 204 -6.62 -14.33 10.55
C VAL A 204 -5.67 -14.25 11.76
N LEU A 205 -5.61 -15.31 12.58
CA LEU A 205 -4.86 -15.35 13.83
C LEU A 205 -3.39 -14.99 13.67
N PRO A 206 -2.62 -15.48 12.68
CA PRO A 206 -1.20 -15.11 12.55
C PRO A 206 -1.00 -13.59 12.41
N SER A 207 -1.85 -12.93 11.62
CA SER A 207 -1.80 -11.48 11.42
C SER A 207 -2.20 -10.73 12.71
N LEU A 208 -3.29 -11.14 13.36
CA LEU A 208 -3.72 -10.53 14.63
C LEU A 208 -2.72 -10.74 15.77
N ALA A 209 -2.15 -11.94 15.88
CA ALA A 209 -1.13 -12.26 16.86
C ALA A 209 0.14 -11.44 16.62
N ASN A 210 0.56 -11.28 15.37
CA ASN A 210 1.72 -10.44 15.06
C ASN A 210 1.49 -8.96 15.45
N LEU A 211 0.30 -8.43 15.19
CA LEU A 211 -0.09 -7.08 15.60
C LEU A 211 -0.14 -6.92 17.12
N ALA A 212 -0.79 -7.87 17.82
CA ALA A 212 -0.91 -7.86 19.27
C ALA A 212 0.46 -7.97 19.97
N MET A 213 1.39 -8.73 19.39
CA MET A 213 2.74 -8.91 19.93
C MET A 213 3.70 -7.79 19.54
N SER A 214 3.36 -6.91 18.59
CA SER A 214 4.26 -5.84 18.13
C SER A 214 4.72 -4.90 19.24
N PRO A 215 3.86 -4.40 20.16
CA PRO A 215 4.33 -3.56 21.26
C PRO A 215 5.29 -4.27 22.22
N LEU A 216 5.04 -5.56 22.51
CA LEU A 216 5.91 -6.37 23.36
C LEU A 216 7.27 -6.63 22.70
N LYS A 217 7.27 -6.95 21.40
CA LYS A 217 8.49 -7.10 20.60
C LYS A 217 9.27 -5.79 20.52
N HIS A 218 8.56 -4.65 20.44
CA HIS A 218 9.18 -3.33 20.42
C HIS A 218 9.78 -2.95 21.78
N ALA A 219 9.09 -3.25 22.89
CA ALA A 219 9.62 -3.04 24.24
C ALA A 219 10.86 -3.91 24.54
N ALA A 220 10.94 -5.10 23.92
CA ALA A 220 12.06 -6.03 24.07
C ALA A 220 13.20 -5.83 23.05
N ILE A 221 13.20 -4.71 22.31
CA ILE A 221 14.17 -4.48 21.24
C ILE A 221 15.57 -4.24 21.79
N GLN A 222 16.58 -4.82 21.14
CA GLN A 222 17.99 -4.59 21.47
C GLN A 222 18.50 -3.42 20.62
N SER A 223 18.63 -2.24 21.21
CA SER A 223 19.06 -1.01 20.51
C SER A 223 20.39 -1.18 19.75
N ALA A 224 21.31 -1.99 20.26
CA ALA A 224 22.58 -2.31 19.61
C ALA A 224 22.45 -3.00 18.23
N ARG A 225 21.26 -3.53 17.87
CA ARG A 225 20.99 -4.13 16.56
C ARG A 225 20.44 -3.14 15.54
N PHE A 226 20.42 -1.86 15.87
CA PHE A 226 19.83 -0.82 15.05
C PHE A 226 20.84 0.29 14.80
N LEU A 227 20.71 0.92 13.64
CA LEU A 227 21.48 2.10 13.27
C LEU A 227 20.55 3.14 12.60
N PRO A 228 20.95 4.41 12.51
CA PRO A 228 20.16 5.44 11.84
C PRO A 228 19.94 5.11 10.37
N MET A 229 18.68 5.11 9.93
CA MET A 229 18.30 4.95 8.52
C MET A 229 18.87 6.08 7.68
N VAL A 230 18.75 7.31 8.18
CA VAL A 230 19.20 8.53 7.51
C VAL A 230 20.35 9.12 8.35
N PRO A 231 21.61 8.74 8.08
CA PRO A 231 22.73 9.13 8.95
C PRO A 231 23.14 10.61 8.77
N SER A 232 22.98 11.16 7.58
CA SER A 232 23.63 12.41 7.15
C SER A 232 22.85 13.68 7.48
N ARG A 233 21.59 13.59 7.90
CA ARG A 233 20.71 14.74 8.10
C ARG A 233 20.39 14.97 9.57
N ASP A 234 20.75 16.15 10.06
CA ASP A 234 20.51 16.57 11.44
C ASP A 234 19.00 16.54 11.76
N GLY A 235 18.65 15.92 12.89
CA GLY A 235 17.27 15.74 13.33
C GLY A 235 16.61 14.42 12.88
N ASP A 236 17.05 13.81 11.78
CA ASP A 236 16.41 12.61 11.20
C ASP A 236 17.08 11.29 11.60
N GLN A 237 18.13 11.37 12.44
CA GLN A 237 18.86 10.21 12.98
C GLN A 237 18.04 9.39 14.00
N GLN A 238 16.80 9.79 14.28
CA GLN A 238 15.87 9.11 15.18
C GLN A 238 15.06 8.00 14.49
N ILE A 239 15.18 7.87 13.16
CA ILE A 239 14.58 6.77 12.41
C ILE A 239 15.60 5.64 12.33
N PHE A 240 15.28 4.51 12.94
CA PHE A 240 16.19 3.38 13.05
C PHE A 240 15.79 2.22 12.14
N VAL A 241 16.80 1.54 11.60
CA VAL A 241 16.66 0.29 10.87
C VAL A 241 17.58 -0.76 11.47
N ARG A 242 17.16 -2.02 11.42
CA ARG A 242 17.99 -3.15 11.85
C ARG A 242 19.27 -3.23 11.02
N VAL A 243 20.42 -3.41 11.67
CA VAL A 243 21.74 -3.50 11.03
C VAL A 243 21.77 -4.56 9.92
N ASP A 244 21.21 -5.74 10.15
CA ASP A 244 21.17 -6.79 9.13
C ASP A 244 20.34 -6.38 7.91
N ARG A 245 19.18 -5.74 8.09
CA ARG A 245 18.37 -5.22 6.97
C ARG A 245 19.01 -4.02 6.27
N ALA A 246 19.73 -3.21 7.03
CA ALA A 246 20.37 -2.00 6.54
C ALA A 246 21.53 -2.29 5.58
N ASN A 247 22.26 -3.37 5.85
CA ASN A 247 23.53 -3.69 5.18
C ASN A 247 23.46 -4.96 4.32
N THR A 248 22.37 -5.73 4.36
CA THR A 248 22.19 -6.86 3.43
C THR A 248 21.76 -6.33 2.07
N MET A 249 22.67 -6.42 1.10
CA MET A 249 22.38 -6.20 -0.32
C MET A 249 21.98 -7.54 -0.93
N THR A 250 20.82 -7.59 -1.57
CA THR A 250 20.38 -8.77 -2.32
C THR A 250 19.92 -8.29 -3.68
N ALA A 251 20.38 -8.96 -4.73
CA ALA A 251 20.01 -8.66 -6.10
C ALA A 251 19.65 -9.94 -6.84
N GLN A 252 18.77 -9.80 -7.83
CA GLN A 252 18.51 -10.80 -8.84
C GLN A 252 19.23 -10.40 -10.13
N VAL A 253 19.95 -11.35 -10.72
CA VAL A 253 20.59 -11.21 -12.02
C VAL A 253 20.11 -12.31 -12.95
N HIS A 254 19.94 -11.96 -14.22
CA HIS A 254 19.52 -12.89 -15.26
C HIS A 254 20.76 -13.38 -16.02
N LEU A 255 21.12 -14.66 -15.83
CA LEU A 255 22.31 -15.24 -16.44
C LEU A 255 22.22 -15.32 -17.97
N ASP A 256 21.00 -15.31 -18.51
CA ASP A 256 20.67 -15.33 -19.93
C ASP A 256 20.62 -13.92 -20.55
N ALA A 257 20.68 -12.85 -19.76
CA ALA A 257 20.46 -11.48 -20.24
C ALA A 257 21.73 -10.74 -20.68
N ASP A 258 22.90 -11.28 -20.36
CA ASP A 258 24.19 -10.70 -20.73
C ASP A 258 25.03 -11.74 -21.53
N THR A 259 26.31 -11.44 -21.74
CA THR A 259 27.25 -12.30 -22.44
C THR A 259 27.56 -13.59 -21.67
N GLY A 260 27.73 -14.70 -22.40
CA GLY A 260 28.14 -15.98 -21.81
C GLY A 260 27.45 -17.19 -22.43
N VAL A 261 27.61 -18.35 -21.79
CA VAL A 261 27.09 -19.64 -22.30
C VAL A 261 25.56 -19.72 -22.32
N TRP A 262 24.89 -18.86 -21.55
CA TRP A 262 23.43 -18.81 -21.42
C TRP A 262 22.79 -17.75 -22.33
N ALA A 263 23.57 -16.81 -22.91
CA ALA A 263 23.07 -15.73 -23.77
C ALA A 263 22.24 -16.22 -24.97
N LYS A 264 22.55 -17.44 -25.45
CA LYS A 264 21.81 -18.11 -26.52
C LYS A 264 20.33 -18.34 -26.23
N TYR A 265 19.91 -18.29 -24.96
CA TYR A 265 18.51 -18.46 -24.56
C TYR A 265 17.75 -17.12 -24.46
N ALA A 266 18.42 -15.97 -24.64
CA ALA A 266 17.79 -14.66 -24.49
C ALA A 266 16.62 -14.44 -25.45
N GLU A 267 16.77 -14.88 -26.71
CA GLU A 267 15.74 -14.77 -27.75
C GLU A 267 14.52 -15.65 -27.40
N ASP A 268 14.77 -16.93 -27.05
CA ASP A 268 13.72 -17.86 -26.63
C ASP A 268 12.96 -17.39 -25.39
N ALA A 269 13.66 -16.73 -24.45
CA ALA A 269 13.09 -16.16 -23.24
C ALA A 269 12.40 -14.79 -23.47
N GLY A 270 12.42 -14.26 -24.70
CA GLY A 270 11.80 -12.98 -25.04
C GLY A 270 12.42 -11.78 -24.33
N ARG A 271 13.73 -11.82 -24.07
CA ARG A 271 14.44 -10.73 -23.38
C ARG A 271 14.49 -9.47 -24.24
N ALA A 272 14.29 -8.31 -23.62
CA ALA A 272 14.54 -7.02 -24.24
C ALA A 272 16.04 -6.84 -24.53
N PRO A 273 16.42 -6.06 -25.56
CA PRO A 273 17.83 -5.75 -25.81
C PRO A 273 18.46 -5.02 -24.61
N PRO A 274 19.78 -5.14 -24.39
CA PRO A 274 20.47 -4.44 -23.31
C PRO A 274 20.16 -2.96 -23.29
N LEU A 275 19.86 -2.42 -22.10
CA LEU A 275 19.57 -1.01 -21.94
C LEU A 275 20.85 -0.20 -22.18
N THR A 276 20.78 0.77 -23.11
CA THR A 276 21.91 1.65 -23.43
C THR A 276 21.52 3.12 -23.35
N ILE A 277 22.42 3.97 -22.88
CA ILE A 277 22.31 5.43 -22.90
C ILE A 277 23.71 6.04 -23.05
N GLU A 278 23.90 6.99 -23.97
CA GLU A 278 25.21 7.61 -24.24
C GLU A 278 26.39 6.61 -24.40
N ASN A 279 26.17 5.51 -25.13
CA ASN A 279 27.12 4.39 -25.32
C ASN A 279 27.47 3.58 -24.06
N ILE A 280 26.76 3.78 -22.96
CA ILE A 280 26.88 2.96 -21.74
C ILE A 280 25.82 1.89 -21.76
N THR A 281 26.23 0.63 -21.64
CA THR A 281 25.34 -0.52 -21.46
C THR A 281 25.11 -0.79 -19.97
N PHE A 282 23.85 -1.02 -19.59
CA PHE A 282 23.46 -1.30 -18.21
C PHE A 282 23.18 -2.78 -18.03
N PRO A 283 23.67 -3.40 -16.93
CA PRO A 283 23.40 -4.80 -16.66
C PRO A 283 21.93 -5.00 -16.25
N GLU A 284 21.39 -6.17 -16.57
CA GLU A 284 20.09 -6.62 -16.07
C GLU A 284 20.24 -7.12 -14.62
N CYS A 285 20.14 -6.18 -13.69
CA CYS A 285 20.27 -6.38 -12.25
C CYS A 285 19.14 -5.66 -11.52
N GLU A 286 18.43 -6.38 -10.66
CA GLU A 286 17.35 -5.85 -9.84
C GLU A 286 17.61 -6.06 -8.34
N LEU A 287 17.62 -4.98 -7.55
CA LEU A 287 17.79 -5.01 -6.10
C LEU A 287 16.51 -5.46 -5.40
N LEU A 288 16.65 -6.49 -4.55
CA LEU A 288 15.58 -7.02 -3.70
C LEU A 288 15.66 -6.48 -2.27
N ALA A 289 16.83 -6.01 -1.84
CA ALA A 289 17.07 -5.47 -0.50
C ALA A 289 18.26 -4.50 -0.47
N GLY A 290 18.38 -3.74 0.63
CA GLY A 290 19.55 -2.90 0.89
C GLY A 290 19.41 -1.42 0.51
N SER A 291 18.17 -0.89 0.47
CA SER A 291 17.90 0.50 0.10
C SER A 291 18.73 1.52 0.88
N ARG A 292 18.97 1.30 2.18
CA ARG A 292 19.82 2.22 2.95
C ARG A 292 21.25 2.23 2.42
N ALA A 293 21.91 1.07 2.38
CA ALA A 293 23.31 0.98 1.93
C ALA A 293 23.46 1.54 0.51
N PHE A 294 22.54 1.19 -0.40
CA PHE A 294 22.49 1.76 -1.75
C PHE A 294 22.51 3.29 -1.75
N HIS A 295 21.62 3.95 -1.00
CA HIS A 295 21.54 5.41 -1.02
C HIS A 295 22.72 6.08 -0.31
N VAL A 296 23.23 5.48 0.78
CA VAL A 296 24.38 6.01 1.52
C VAL A 296 25.64 5.95 0.65
N GLU A 297 25.94 4.81 0.03
CA GLU A 297 27.14 4.64 -0.78
C GLU A 297 27.10 5.51 -2.05
N ILE A 298 25.93 5.59 -2.71
CA ILE A 298 25.80 6.44 -3.90
C ILE A 298 25.88 7.93 -3.52
N ALA A 299 25.24 8.37 -2.43
CA ALA A 299 25.35 9.75 -1.98
C ALA A 299 26.82 10.15 -1.71
N ALA A 300 27.56 9.29 -0.99
CA ALA A 300 28.99 9.50 -0.76
C ALA A 300 29.82 9.51 -2.06
N ALA A 301 29.50 8.64 -3.01
CA ALA A 301 30.15 8.59 -4.32
C ALA A 301 29.86 9.83 -5.18
N LEU A 302 28.65 10.41 -5.09
CA LEU A 302 28.28 11.66 -5.74
C LEU A 302 29.04 12.86 -5.16
N GLU A 303 29.15 12.95 -3.83
CA GLU A 303 29.99 13.96 -3.17
C GLU A 303 31.46 13.82 -3.59
N ALA A 304 31.99 12.60 -3.60
CA ALA A 304 33.36 12.32 -4.04
C ALA A 304 33.57 12.61 -5.55
N ALA A 305 32.50 12.56 -6.36
CA ALA A 305 32.53 12.95 -7.77
C ALA A 305 32.50 14.47 -7.98
N GLY A 306 32.39 15.26 -6.90
CA GLY A 306 32.32 16.72 -6.99
C GLY A 306 30.94 17.25 -7.41
N VAL A 307 29.87 16.46 -7.26
CA VAL A 307 28.50 16.96 -7.41
C VAL A 307 28.28 18.05 -6.37
N ALA A 308 27.84 19.22 -6.83
CA ALA A 308 27.75 20.39 -5.98
C ALA A 308 26.72 20.19 -4.86
N PRO A 309 27.01 20.68 -3.62
CA PRO A 309 25.97 20.79 -2.61
C PRO A 309 24.79 21.61 -3.13
N GLY A 310 23.59 21.16 -2.82
CA GLY A 310 22.35 21.78 -3.26
C GLY A 310 21.85 21.33 -4.64
N SER A 311 22.61 20.50 -5.37
CA SER A 311 22.15 19.96 -6.65
C SER A 311 20.89 19.11 -6.50
N GLN A 312 20.03 19.16 -7.53
CA GLN A 312 18.82 18.36 -7.63
C GLN A 312 19.03 17.21 -8.61
N ILE A 313 18.77 15.98 -8.17
CA ILE A 313 19.08 14.77 -8.93
C ILE A 313 17.78 14.06 -9.28
N PHE A 314 17.56 13.82 -10.56
CA PHE A 314 16.52 12.92 -11.04
C PHE A 314 17.09 11.50 -11.15
N THR A 315 16.42 10.50 -10.59
CA THR A 315 16.91 9.11 -10.59
C THR A 315 16.07 8.25 -11.51
N ALA A 316 16.71 7.52 -12.43
CA ALA A 316 16.06 6.53 -13.28
C ALA A 316 15.83 5.21 -12.51
N ASP A 317 15.05 5.27 -11.45
CA ASP A 317 14.61 4.14 -10.63
C ASP A 317 13.33 4.52 -9.88
N ILE A 318 12.77 3.59 -9.12
CA ILE A 318 11.53 3.80 -8.37
C ILE A 318 11.64 4.82 -7.24
N LEU A 319 12.85 5.09 -6.72
CA LEU A 319 13.10 6.03 -5.62
C LEU A 319 14.07 7.13 -6.03
N THR A 320 13.70 8.39 -5.77
CA THR A 320 14.56 9.57 -5.87
C THR A 320 14.69 10.20 -4.49
N ALA A 321 15.72 9.80 -3.73
CA ALA A 321 15.83 10.13 -2.31
C ALA A 321 17.23 10.57 -1.84
N PHE A 322 18.19 10.81 -2.73
CA PHE A 322 19.57 11.13 -2.33
C PHE A 322 19.71 12.40 -1.46
N TRP A 323 18.78 13.34 -1.56
CA TRP A 323 18.68 14.52 -0.67
C TRP A 323 18.49 14.17 0.81
N LEU A 324 18.05 12.96 1.14
CA LEU A 324 18.02 12.48 2.52
C LEU A 324 19.40 12.02 2.99
N PHE A 325 20.26 11.55 2.09
CA PHE A 325 21.49 10.83 2.42
C PHE A 325 22.78 11.61 2.16
N GLY A 326 22.70 12.76 1.50
CA GLY A 326 23.83 13.66 1.23
C GLY A 326 23.38 15.13 1.18
N PRO A 327 24.30 16.06 0.88
CA PRO A 327 24.06 17.51 0.88
C PRO A 327 23.34 17.99 -0.40
N PHE A 328 22.33 17.25 -0.85
CA PHE A 328 21.55 17.53 -2.07
C PHE A 328 20.17 18.08 -1.72
N GLU A 329 19.53 18.79 -2.64
CA GLU A 329 18.17 19.31 -2.40
C GLU A 329 17.09 18.37 -2.97
N PRO A 330 15.90 18.33 -2.35
CA PRO A 330 14.75 17.64 -2.92
C PRO A 330 14.47 18.17 -4.33
N LEU A 331 14.16 17.26 -5.25
CA LEU A 331 13.80 17.63 -6.61
C LEU A 331 12.52 18.46 -6.60
N LYS A 332 12.59 19.70 -7.05
CA LYS A 332 11.44 20.58 -7.14
C LYS A 332 10.44 20.03 -8.16
N ASN A 333 9.17 19.96 -7.76
CA ASN A 333 8.08 19.31 -8.50
C ASN A 333 8.31 17.81 -8.77
N GLY A 334 9.35 17.22 -8.19
CA GLY A 334 9.62 15.78 -8.25
C GLY A 334 9.02 15.08 -7.04
N ALA A 335 8.50 13.88 -7.25
CA ALA A 335 8.09 13.01 -6.16
C ALA A 335 9.28 12.12 -5.71
N PRO A 336 9.37 11.77 -4.41
CA PRO A 336 10.37 10.80 -3.94
C PRO A 336 10.20 9.39 -4.54
N TRP A 337 9.02 9.10 -5.08
CA TRP A 337 8.68 7.88 -5.81
C TRP A 337 8.38 8.22 -7.26
N TYR A 338 8.76 7.34 -8.19
CA TYR A 338 8.37 7.48 -9.58
C TYR A 338 6.91 7.03 -9.80
N TYR A 339 6.10 7.88 -10.43
CA TYR A 339 4.67 7.65 -10.66
C TYR A 339 4.27 7.48 -12.14
N GLY A 340 5.22 7.56 -13.08
CA GLY A 340 4.96 7.30 -14.50
C GLY A 340 5.28 8.45 -15.46
N ASP A 341 6.00 9.49 -15.03
CA ASP A 341 6.43 10.59 -15.90
C ASP A 341 7.76 11.21 -15.44
N LEU A 342 8.28 12.15 -16.24
CA LEU A 342 9.52 12.88 -15.95
C LEU A 342 9.29 14.12 -15.07
N SER A 343 8.30 14.12 -14.18
CA SER A 343 7.98 15.26 -13.31
C SER A 343 9.19 15.74 -12.50
N GLY A 344 9.45 17.05 -12.57
CA GLY A 344 10.55 17.70 -11.87
C GLY A 344 11.88 17.66 -12.62
N LEU A 345 12.00 16.89 -13.72
CA LEU A 345 13.24 16.81 -14.51
C LEU A 345 13.70 18.19 -15.00
N GLU A 346 12.79 19.11 -15.27
CA GLU A 346 13.11 20.48 -15.68
C GLU A 346 13.91 21.27 -14.62
N ASN A 347 13.82 20.85 -13.36
CA ASN A 347 14.56 21.44 -12.25
C ASN A 347 15.83 20.64 -11.90
N ALA A 348 16.01 19.43 -12.44
CA ALA A 348 17.16 18.60 -12.16
C ALA A 348 18.43 19.17 -12.80
N ASP A 349 19.55 19.04 -12.09
CA ASP A 349 20.89 19.33 -12.60
C ASP A 349 21.51 18.06 -13.20
N TYR A 350 21.17 16.90 -12.64
CA TYR A 350 21.71 15.61 -13.02
C TYR A 350 20.63 14.54 -13.19
N VAL A 351 20.90 13.60 -14.08
CA VAL A 351 20.21 12.30 -14.17
C VAL A 351 21.15 11.21 -13.67
N LEU A 352 20.71 10.45 -12.67
CA LEU A 352 21.41 9.27 -12.18
C LEU A 352 20.71 8.01 -12.66
N VAL A 353 21.45 7.13 -13.33
CA VAL A 353 20.96 5.82 -13.76
C VAL A 353 21.74 4.74 -12.99
N PRO A 354 21.12 3.99 -12.08
CA PRO A 354 21.83 2.97 -11.30
C PRO A 354 22.16 1.75 -12.16
N LYS A 355 23.33 1.13 -11.92
CA LYS A 355 23.72 -0.13 -12.59
C LYS A 355 22.85 -1.30 -12.13
N CYS A 356 22.43 -1.31 -10.87
CA CYS A 356 21.42 -2.23 -10.34
C CYS A 356 20.28 -1.42 -9.74
N SER A 357 19.10 -1.45 -10.37
CA SER A 357 17.89 -0.70 -9.96
C SER A 357 16.99 -1.52 -9.05
N PHE A 358 16.10 -0.90 -8.27
CA PHE A 358 15.04 -1.62 -7.55
C PHE A 358 13.95 -2.16 -8.47
N LEU A 359 13.74 -1.55 -9.64
CA LEU A 359 12.85 -2.06 -10.69
C LEU A 359 13.52 -1.88 -12.06
N SER A 360 14.02 -2.97 -12.66
CA SER A 360 14.77 -2.88 -13.93
C SER A 360 13.91 -2.47 -15.12
N SER A 361 12.67 -2.95 -15.15
CA SER A 361 11.66 -2.54 -16.13
C SER A 361 11.39 -1.04 -16.07
N LEU A 362 11.31 -0.49 -14.86
CA LEU A 362 11.04 0.93 -14.67
C LEU A 362 12.21 1.81 -15.08
N ARG A 363 13.44 1.43 -14.71
CA ARG A 363 14.65 2.11 -15.18
C ARG A 363 14.67 2.20 -16.70
N ARG A 364 14.29 1.13 -17.40
CA ARG A 364 14.18 1.11 -18.86
C ARG A 364 13.13 2.10 -19.36
N THR A 365 11.91 2.05 -18.83
CA THR A 365 10.84 3.01 -19.18
C THR A 365 11.32 4.44 -19.03
N ILE A 366 11.91 4.80 -17.88
CA ILE A 366 12.42 6.15 -17.63
C ILE A 366 13.50 6.55 -18.64
N VAL A 367 14.45 5.64 -18.94
CA VAL A 367 15.51 5.92 -19.91
C VAL A 367 14.95 6.09 -21.32
N ASP A 368 13.92 5.33 -21.70
CA ASP A 368 13.25 5.48 -22.99
C ASP A 368 12.48 6.81 -23.05
N ASP A 369 11.78 7.21 -21.98
CA ASP A 369 11.12 8.51 -21.86
C ASP A 369 12.12 9.68 -21.97
N LEU A 370 13.30 9.56 -21.33
CA LEU A 370 14.38 10.54 -21.42
C LEU A 370 14.90 10.70 -22.86
N LYS A 371 14.99 9.58 -23.61
CA LYS A 371 15.39 9.60 -25.03
C LYS A 371 14.31 10.20 -25.91
N GLU A 372 13.04 9.86 -25.69
CA GLU A 372 11.90 10.40 -26.43
C GLU A 372 11.78 11.92 -26.22
N ALA A 373 11.98 12.38 -24.99
CA ALA A 373 12.03 13.80 -24.65
C ALA A 373 13.30 14.51 -25.16
N ALA A 374 14.22 13.78 -25.82
CA ALA A 374 15.48 14.28 -26.37
C ALA A 374 16.30 15.08 -25.35
N VAL A 375 16.34 14.61 -24.10
CA VAL A 375 17.03 15.30 -23.00
C VAL A 375 18.53 15.29 -23.28
N PRO A 376 19.20 16.46 -23.35
CA PRO A 376 20.61 16.54 -23.70
C PRO A 376 21.48 16.14 -22.50
N LEU A 377 21.87 14.87 -22.46
CA LEU A 377 22.68 14.30 -21.39
C LEU A 377 24.16 14.33 -21.74
N SER A 378 25.00 14.60 -20.74
CA SER A 378 26.44 14.48 -20.87
C SER A 378 27.04 13.70 -19.72
N LEU A 379 27.80 12.67 -20.06
CA LEU A 379 28.39 11.79 -19.05
C LEU A 379 29.34 12.56 -18.14
N VAL A 380 29.08 12.49 -16.84
CA VAL A 380 29.94 13.04 -15.78
C VAL A 380 30.77 11.92 -15.17
N ARG A 381 30.14 10.77 -14.90
CA ARG A 381 30.77 9.63 -14.25
C ARG A 381 30.08 8.32 -14.65
N ASP A 382 30.88 7.29 -14.82
CA ASP A 382 30.43 5.90 -15.00
C ASP A 382 31.26 5.01 -14.08
N ASP A 383 30.60 4.29 -13.17
CA ASP A 383 31.25 3.31 -12.30
C ASP A 383 30.33 2.10 -12.03
N GLU A 384 30.74 1.24 -11.08
CA GLU A 384 30.01 0.02 -10.75
C GLU A 384 28.64 0.26 -10.09
N LEU A 385 28.40 1.45 -9.53
CA LEU A 385 27.17 1.79 -8.82
C LEU A 385 26.16 2.46 -9.76
N PHE A 386 26.62 3.44 -10.56
CA PHE A 386 25.74 4.24 -11.42
C PHE A 386 26.49 4.86 -12.61
N ALA A 387 25.70 5.35 -13.56
CA ALA A 387 26.13 6.39 -14.48
C ALA A 387 25.42 7.71 -14.11
N LEU A 388 26.19 8.79 -14.07
CA LEU A 388 25.70 10.13 -13.78
C LEU A 388 25.86 11.01 -15.02
N PHE A 389 24.78 11.68 -15.38
CA PHE A 389 24.73 12.60 -16.51
C PHE A 389 24.36 14.00 -16.04
N ALA A 390 25.09 15.01 -16.52
CA ALA A 390 24.68 16.40 -16.40
C ALA A 390 23.69 16.74 -17.52
N ILE A 391 22.60 17.43 -17.17
CA ILE A 391 21.63 17.95 -18.14
C ILE A 391 22.19 19.25 -18.73
N ARG A 392 22.46 19.28 -20.03
CA ARG A 392 22.92 20.52 -20.70
C ARG A 392 21.74 21.45 -20.92
N ARG A 393 21.82 22.67 -20.40
CA ARG A 393 20.81 23.72 -20.62
C ARG A 393 21.30 24.75 -21.62
#